data_AF-G0J380-F1
#
_entry.id   AF-G0J380-F1
#
_cell.length_a   1.000
_cell.length_b   1.000
_cell.length_c   1.000
_cell.angle_alpha   90.00
_cell.angle_beta   90.00
_cell.angle_gamma   90.00
#
_symmetry.space_group_name_H-M   'P 1'
#
loop_
_entity.id
_entity.type
_entity.pdbx_description
1 polymer ?
#
loop_
_entity_poly.entity_id
_entity_poly.type
_entity_poly.pdbx_seq_one_letter_code
_entity_poly.pdbx_strand_id
1 'polypeptide(L)'
;MSLFSINDLTNSTQEENSPQGSSIRFISQPSPMLLSSLKSLKTGIGDLEKNIVLPFATGGSWSLHQLMEYIMIQTGPCKLWFTTWTISEEPLRCMVEMIKKGLITELNAILDYRIAKNKPEAFQLAGNIITNIRLTKCHAKVLVLKNSEWQVTVIGSANLSKNPRLEAGVIFTDEKTAQFNIDWIEKEIYRKEGGL
;
A
#
# COMPACT_ATOMS: atom_id res chain seq x y z
N MET A 1 6.85 42.03 12.59
CA MET A 1 8.07 41.22 12.74
C MET A 1 7.74 39.78 12.39
N SER A 2 8.17 39.29 11.24
CA SER A 2 8.03 37.89 10.85
C SER A 2 9.25 37.15 11.37
N LEU A 3 9.06 36.22 12.32
CA LEU A 3 10.11 35.57 13.12
C LEU A 3 10.73 34.33 12.45
N PHE A 4 10.45 34.09 11.16
CA PHE A 4 11.02 32.97 10.40
C PHE A 4 11.32 33.39 8.97
N SER A 5 12.57 33.20 8.53
CA SER A 5 13.02 33.34 7.15
C SER A 5 13.34 31.97 6.58
N ILE A 6 12.91 31.71 5.33
CA ILE A 6 13.20 30.46 4.61
C ILE A 6 14.70 30.18 4.49
N ASN A 7 15.53 31.21 4.56
CA ASN A 7 16.98 31.09 4.47
C ASN A 7 17.60 30.41 5.70
N ASP A 8 16.91 30.40 6.84
CA ASP A 8 17.40 29.80 8.09
C ASP A 8 17.42 28.25 8.04
N LEU A 9 16.76 27.65 7.04
CA LEU A 9 16.68 26.19 6.85
C LEU A 9 17.84 25.60 6.05
N THR A 10 18.69 26.42 5.43
CA THR A 10 19.68 25.94 4.44
C THR A 10 21.03 25.53 5.02
N ASN A 11 21.24 25.69 6.33
CA ASN A 11 22.48 25.30 7.00
C ASN A 11 22.28 24.03 7.84
N SER A 12 22.24 22.88 7.18
CA SER A 12 22.68 21.62 7.79
C SER A 12 23.52 20.86 6.78
N THR A 13 24.84 21.02 6.92
CA THR A 13 25.83 20.09 6.40
C THR A 13 25.48 18.69 6.89
N GLN A 14 25.10 17.79 5.99
CA GLN A 14 25.09 16.36 6.28
C GLN A 14 26.23 15.70 5.54
N GLU A 15 27.15 15.16 6.32
CA GLU A 15 28.28 14.34 5.90
C GLU A 15 27.76 13.10 5.15
N GLU A 16 28.18 12.96 3.90
CA GLU A 16 27.93 11.76 3.09
C GLU A 16 28.84 10.62 3.56
N ASN A 17 28.35 9.82 4.52
CA ASN A 17 28.84 8.46 4.70
C ASN A 17 27.86 7.50 4.01
N SER A 18 28.06 7.26 2.71
CA SER A 18 27.28 6.28 1.96
C SER A 18 27.78 4.86 2.26
N PRO A 19 26.97 3.95 2.85
CA PRO A 19 27.29 2.53 2.83
C PRO A 19 27.10 2.00 1.41
N GLN A 20 27.95 1.08 0.95
CA GLN A 20 27.70 0.29 -0.26
C GLN A 20 26.36 -0.44 -0.13
N GLY A 21 25.31 0.12 -0.71
CA GLY A 21 23.98 -0.45 -0.80
C GLY A 21 23.61 -0.71 -2.25
N SER A 22 22.90 -1.81 -2.49
CA SER A 22 22.19 -2.08 -3.74
C SER A 22 21.46 -0.81 -4.21
N SER A 23 21.83 -0.28 -5.37
CA SER A 23 21.31 0.98 -5.88
C SER A 23 19.81 0.88 -6.17
N ILE A 24 19.00 1.60 -5.40
CA ILE A 24 17.57 1.77 -5.69
C ILE A 24 17.44 2.76 -6.85
N ARG A 25 16.69 2.39 -7.89
CA ARG A 25 16.47 3.26 -9.06
C ARG A 25 15.15 4.02 -8.91
N PHE A 26 15.23 5.35 -8.97
CA PHE A 26 14.04 6.19 -9.03
C PHE A 26 13.57 6.31 -10.49
N ILE A 27 12.37 5.85 -10.78
CA ILE A 27 11.77 6.00 -12.10
C ILE A 27 10.93 7.27 -12.10
N SER A 28 11.36 8.27 -12.86
CA SER A 28 10.56 9.46 -13.13
C SER A 28 9.45 9.10 -14.11
N GLN A 29 8.19 9.17 -13.66
CA GLN A 29 7.05 9.06 -14.57
C GLN A 29 6.95 10.35 -15.40
N PRO A 30 6.71 10.25 -16.73
CA PRO A 30 6.49 11.41 -17.57
C PRO A 30 5.11 12.00 -17.27
N SER A 31 5.07 12.89 -16.26
CA SER A 31 3.89 13.63 -15.79
C SER A 31 2.79 12.82 -15.07
N PRO A 32 2.10 13.42 -14.07
CA PRO A 32 1.00 12.76 -13.36
C PRO A 32 -0.22 12.65 -14.30
N MET A 33 -0.37 11.51 -14.99
CA MET A 33 -1.52 11.27 -15.84
C MET A 33 -2.73 10.76 -15.03
N LEU A 34 -3.86 11.45 -15.17
CA LEU A 34 -5.18 10.98 -14.72
C LEU A 34 -5.64 9.85 -15.65
N LEU A 35 -5.78 8.60 -15.16
CA LEU A 35 -5.85 7.40 -16.00
C LEU A 35 -6.99 6.44 -15.58
N SER A 36 -7.92 6.08 -16.48
CA SER A 36 -9.28 5.57 -16.17
C SER A 36 -9.61 4.07 -16.38
N SER A 37 -8.64 3.17 -16.50
CA SER A 37 -8.88 1.71 -16.64
C SER A 37 -7.66 0.79 -16.33
N LEU A 38 -7.81 -0.55 -16.34
CA LEU A 38 -6.66 -1.49 -16.26
C LEU A 38 -5.65 -1.28 -17.41
N LYS A 39 -6.11 -0.93 -18.62
CA LYS A 39 -5.21 -0.53 -19.72
C LYS A 39 -4.42 0.72 -19.35
N SER A 40 -5.06 1.63 -18.63
CA SER A 40 -4.44 2.87 -18.15
C SER A 40 -3.39 2.60 -17.07
N LEU A 41 -3.57 1.58 -16.22
CA LEU A 41 -2.54 1.15 -15.26
C LEU A 41 -1.30 0.65 -15.98
N LYS A 42 -1.47 -0.15 -17.05
CA LYS A 42 -0.34 -0.58 -17.88
C LYS A 42 0.40 0.60 -18.53
N THR A 43 -0.31 1.62 -18.98
CA THR A 43 0.31 2.81 -19.57
C THR A 43 0.98 3.71 -18.52
N GLY A 44 0.41 3.83 -17.32
CA GLY A 44 0.90 4.76 -16.29
C GLY A 44 1.94 4.19 -15.32
N ILE A 45 1.93 2.88 -15.09
CA ILE A 45 2.88 2.21 -14.18
C ILE A 45 3.91 1.44 -14.99
N GLY A 46 3.47 0.74 -16.04
CA GLY A 46 4.32 -0.16 -16.80
C GLY A 46 4.63 -1.46 -16.06
N ASP A 47 5.57 -2.23 -16.62
CA ASP A 47 5.99 -3.48 -16.03
C ASP A 47 6.85 -3.23 -14.78
N LEU A 48 6.63 -4.03 -13.74
CA LEU A 48 7.38 -3.91 -12.50
C LEU A 48 8.82 -4.36 -12.70
N GLU A 49 9.77 -3.53 -12.25
CA GLU A 49 11.17 -3.90 -12.13
C GLU A 49 11.54 -4.15 -10.66
N LYS A 50 12.68 -4.79 -10.41
CA LYS A 50 13.22 -4.98 -9.06
C LYS A 50 13.97 -3.73 -8.59
N ASN A 51 13.93 -3.48 -7.28
CA ASN A 51 14.66 -2.39 -6.63
C ASN A 51 14.41 -0.99 -7.22
N ILE A 52 13.15 -0.69 -7.55
CA ILE A 52 12.71 0.61 -8.02
C ILE A 52 11.81 1.33 -7.02
N VAL A 53 11.77 2.65 -7.15
CA VAL A 53 10.79 3.52 -6.50
C VAL A 53 10.02 4.23 -7.59
N LEU A 54 8.71 4.04 -7.56
CA LEU A 54 7.79 4.52 -8.58
C LEU A 54 6.68 5.36 -7.95
N PRO A 55 6.80 6.70 -7.96
CA PRO A 55 5.73 7.59 -7.52
C PRO A 55 4.58 7.61 -8.54
N PHE A 56 3.35 7.74 -8.06
CA PHE A 56 2.16 7.88 -8.91
C PHE A 56 1.15 8.87 -8.31
N ALA A 57 0.30 9.41 -9.18
CA ALA A 57 -0.91 10.13 -8.81
C ALA A 57 -2.07 9.64 -9.68
N THR A 58 -3.28 9.65 -9.13
CA THR A 58 -4.51 9.27 -9.83
C THR A 58 -5.62 10.24 -9.47
N GLY A 59 -6.45 10.62 -10.45
CA GLY A 59 -7.69 11.36 -10.19
C GLY A 59 -8.90 10.45 -10.01
N GLY A 60 -8.73 9.39 -9.24
CA GLY A 60 -9.80 8.44 -8.91
C GLY A 60 -10.29 7.61 -10.09
N SER A 61 -9.45 7.53 -11.11
CA SER A 61 -9.74 6.89 -12.38
C SER A 61 -9.46 5.36 -12.30
N TRP A 62 -8.70 4.94 -11.28
CA TRP A 62 -8.64 3.58 -10.75
C TRP A 62 -8.49 3.62 -9.22
N SER A 63 -8.77 2.51 -8.55
CA SER A 63 -8.70 2.38 -7.08
C SER A 63 -7.60 1.41 -6.64
N LEU A 64 -7.21 1.46 -5.36
CA LEU A 64 -6.08 0.69 -4.82
C LEU A 64 -6.21 -0.84 -5.04
N HIS A 65 -7.43 -1.38 -5.05
CA HIS A 65 -7.65 -2.81 -5.32
C HIS A 65 -7.39 -3.21 -6.78
N GLN A 66 -7.59 -2.29 -7.74
CA GLN A 66 -7.24 -2.53 -9.15
C GLN A 66 -5.73 -2.46 -9.36
N LEU A 67 -5.05 -1.55 -8.63
CA LEU A 67 -3.59 -1.52 -8.59
C LEU A 67 -3.03 -2.82 -7.99
N MET A 68 -3.61 -3.29 -6.89
CA MET A 68 -3.25 -4.58 -6.28
C MET A 68 -3.41 -5.74 -7.27
N GLU A 69 -4.56 -5.85 -7.95
CA GLU A 69 -4.77 -6.87 -8.99
C GLU A 69 -3.72 -6.76 -10.11
N TYR A 70 -3.43 -5.54 -10.57
CA TYR A 70 -2.41 -5.29 -11.60
C TYR A 70 -1.00 -5.73 -11.18
N ILE A 71 -0.61 -5.48 -9.93
CA ILE A 71 0.66 -5.93 -9.37
C ILE A 71 0.67 -7.47 -9.28
N MET A 72 -0.40 -8.07 -8.75
CA MET A 72 -0.49 -9.52 -8.55
C MET A 72 -0.41 -10.33 -9.84
N ILE A 73 -0.98 -9.81 -10.94
CA ILE A 73 -0.87 -10.44 -12.26
C ILE A 73 0.60 -10.54 -12.71
N GLN A 74 1.45 -9.60 -12.30
CA GLN A 74 2.87 -9.57 -12.65
C GLN A 74 3.74 -10.37 -11.68
N THR A 75 3.43 -10.34 -10.39
CA THR A 75 4.23 -10.98 -9.35
C THR A 75 3.89 -12.46 -9.14
N GLY A 76 2.68 -12.87 -9.50
CA GLY A 76 2.14 -14.20 -9.17
C GLY A 76 1.60 -14.30 -7.73
N PRO A 77 1.34 -15.52 -7.24
CA PRO A 77 0.77 -15.75 -5.92
C PRO A 77 1.59 -15.12 -4.79
N CYS A 78 0.93 -14.42 -3.88
CA CYS A 78 1.57 -13.67 -2.80
C CYS A 78 0.82 -13.80 -1.47
N LYS A 79 1.54 -13.52 -0.38
CA LYS A 79 0.98 -13.10 0.90
C LYS A 79 0.79 -11.60 0.90
N LEU A 80 -0.29 -11.12 1.51
CA LEU A 80 -0.61 -9.70 1.56
C LEU A 80 -0.71 -9.20 3.00
N TRP A 81 -0.17 -8.01 3.23
CA TRP A 81 -0.39 -7.21 4.43
C TRP A 81 -0.98 -5.89 3.99
N PHE A 82 -2.07 -5.45 4.59
CA PHE A 82 -2.59 -4.12 4.27
C PHE A 82 -3.18 -3.40 5.47
N THR A 83 -3.16 -2.09 5.40
CA THR A 83 -3.85 -1.23 6.36
C THR A 83 -4.75 -0.27 5.64
N THR A 84 -5.91 0.03 6.22
CA THR A 84 -6.79 1.07 5.68
C THR A 84 -7.68 1.65 6.76
N TRP A 85 -8.00 2.93 6.60
CA TRP A 85 -8.93 3.61 7.49
C TRP A 85 -10.39 3.22 7.24
N THR A 86 -10.73 2.93 5.98
CA THR A 86 -12.05 2.43 5.60
C THR A 86 -11.93 1.42 4.47
N ILE A 87 -12.87 0.49 4.41
CA ILE A 87 -12.95 -0.53 3.38
C ILE A 87 -14.39 -0.66 2.90
N SER A 88 -14.58 -0.83 1.59
CA SER A 88 -15.88 -1.15 1.00
C SER A 88 -15.93 -2.60 0.52
N GLU A 89 -17.12 -3.08 0.22
CA GLU A 89 -17.36 -4.46 -0.17
C GLU A 89 -16.73 -4.83 -1.54
N GLU A 90 -16.72 -3.90 -2.49
CA GLU A 90 -16.18 -4.12 -3.84
C GLU A 90 -14.70 -4.60 -3.83
N PRO A 91 -13.75 -3.93 -3.15
CA PRO A 91 -12.38 -4.44 -2.95
C PRO A 91 -12.31 -5.83 -2.32
N LEU A 92 -13.15 -6.10 -1.31
CA LEU A 92 -13.20 -7.41 -0.64
C LEU A 92 -13.69 -8.51 -1.59
N ARG A 93 -14.68 -8.22 -2.43
CA ARG A 93 -15.15 -9.16 -3.47
C ARG A 93 -14.08 -9.42 -4.51
N CYS A 94 -13.31 -8.41 -4.91
CA CYS A 94 -12.14 -8.60 -5.76
C CYS A 94 -11.12 -9.55 -5.09
N MET A 95 -10.82 -9.34 -3.80
CA MET A 95 -9.95 -10.24 -3.03
C MET A 95 -10.47 -11.67 -2.97
N VAL A 96 -11.78 -11.89 -2.78
CA VAL A 96 -12.39 -13.23 -2.82
C VAL A 96 -12.07 -13.95 -4.13
N GLU A 97 -12.24 -13.27 -5.27
CA GLU A 97 -11.94 -13.85 -6.58
C GLU A 97 -10.45 -14.15 -6.76
N MET A 98 -9.56 -13.31 -6.23
CA MET A 98 -8.12 -13.55 -6.26
C MET A 98 -7.69 -14.71 -5.35
N ILE A 99 -8.35 -14.89 -4.19
CA ILE A 99 -8.17 -16.06 -3.32
C ILE A 99 -8.59 -17.33 -4.07
N LYS A 100 -9.77 -17.32 -4.71
CA LYS A 100 -10.27 -18.47 -5.50
C LYS A 100 -9.33 -18.84 -6.66
N LYS A 101 -8.69 -17.86 -7.27
CA LYS A 101 -7.67 -18.05 -8.33
C LYS A 101 -6.31 -18.51 -7.79
N GLY A 102 -6.15 -18.64 -6.47
CA GLY A 102 -4.88 -19.01 -5.84
C GLY A 102 -3.80 -17.92 -5.88
N LEU A 103 -4.18 -16.67 -6.19
CA LEU A 103 -3.24 -15.55 -6.23
C LEU A 103 -2.96 -15.00 -4.83
N ILE A 104 -3.96 -15.00 -3.94
CA ILE A 104 -3.78 -14.60 -2.55
C ILE A 104 -3.67 -15.85 -1.70
N THR A 105 -2.53 -16.04 -1.06
CA THR A 105 -2.25 -17.20 -0.20
C THR A 105 -2.51 -16.92 1.28
N GLU A 106 -2.41 -15.64 1.68
CA GLU A 106 -2.60 -15.20 3.06
C GLU A 106 -3.00 -13.72 3.07
N LEU A 107 -3.95 -13.34 3.93
CA LEU A 107 -4.38 -11.95 4.12
C LEU A 107 -4.18 -11.51 5.57
N ASN A 108 -3.35 -10.49 5.77
CA ASN A 108 -3.08 -9.87 7.05
C ASN A 108 -3.53 -8.41 7.01
N ALA A 109 -4.35 -7.98 7.96
CA ALA A 109 -4.91 -6.63 7.91
C ALA A 109 -5.01 -5.92 9.25
N ILE A 110 -4.69 -4.63 9.21
CA ILE A 110 -5.07 -3.67 10.26
C ILE A 110 -6.17 -2.75 9.70
N LEU A 111 -7.32 -2.78 10.34
CA LEU A 111 -8.46 -1.96 9.99
C LEU A 111 -8.75 -0.95 11.11
N ASP A 112 -9.27 0.22 10.75
CA ASP A 112 -9.77 1.16 11.76
C ASP A 112 -10.92 0.52 12.56
N TYR A 113 -10.86 0.67 13.88
CA TYR A 113 -11.84 0.10 14.82
C TYR A 113 -13.30 0.49 14.52
N ARG A 114 -13.54 1.61 13.84
CA ARG A 114 -14.88 2.07 13.47
C ARG A 114 -15.50 1.27 12.34
N ILE A 115 -14.72 0.49 11.57
CA ILE A 115 -15.25 -0.26 10.42
C ILE A 115 -16.37 -1.24 10.85
N ALA A 116 -16.20 -1.93 11.98
CA ALA A 116 -17.21 -2.85 12.50
C ALA A 116 -18.58 -2.18 12.71
N LYS A 117 -18.59 -0.91 13.11
CA LYS A 117 -19.82 -0.12 13.32
C LYS A 117 -20.31 0.56 12.04
N ASN A 118 -19.40 1.16 11.28
CA ASN A 118 -19.75 2.02 10.15
C ASN A 118 -20.06 1.24 8.87
N LYS A 119 -19.51 0.03 8.73
CA LYS A 119 -19.59 -0.82 7.53
C LYS A 119 -19.70 -2.31 7.94
N PRO A 120 -20.77 -2.70 8.66
CA PRO A 120 -20.89 -4.04 9.23
C PRO A 120 -20.86 -5.15 8.17
N GLU A 121 -21.47 -4.94 7.01
CA GLU A 121 -21.48 -5.91 5.90
C GLU A 121 -20.08 -6.14 5.32
N ALA A 122 -19.34 -5.06 5.06
CA ALA A 122 -17.96 -5.15 4.60
C ALA A 122 -17.07 -5.80 5.68
N PHE A 123 -17.30 -5.49 6.96
CA PHE A 123 -16.56 -6.11 8.06
C PHE A 123 -16.84 -7.61 8.18
N GLN A 124 -18.10 -8.03 8.00
CA GLN A 124 -18.46 -9.44 8.01
C GLN A 124 -17.75 -10.20 6.87
N LEU A 125 -17.75 -9.64 5.66
CA LEU A 125 -17.01 -10.23 4.54
C LEU A 125 -15.51 -10.27 4.81
N ALA A 126 -14.94 -9.20 5.36
CA ALA A 126 -13.54 -9.13 5.75
C ALA A 126 -13.18 -10.24 6.76
N GLY A 127 -14.02 -10.47 7.77
CA GLY A 127 -13.81 -11.53 8.76
C GLY A 127 -13.83 -12.95 8.18
N ASN A 128 -14.44 -13.15 7.01
CA ASN A 128 -14.46 -14.45 6.34
C ASN A 128 -13.24 -14.72 5.45
N ILE A 129 -12.53 -13.67 5.01
CA ILE A 129 -11.44 -13.81 4.03
C ILE A 129 -10.06 -13.43 4.59
N ILE A 130 -10.01 -12.56 5.60
CA ILE A 130 -8.76 -12.10 6.18
C ILE A 130 -8.28 -13.13 7.20
N THR A 131 -7.07 -13.64 7.01
CA THR A 131 -6.44 -14.65 7.87
C THR A 131 -6.15 -14.11 9.26
N ASN A 132 -5.52 -12.94 9.34
CA ASN A 132 -5.26 -12.26 10.61
C ASN A 132 -5.74 -10.80 10.54
N ILE A 133 -6.67 -10.44 11.42
CA ILE A 133 -7.33 -9.13 11.41
C ILE A 133 -7.19 -8.45 12.79
N ARG A 134 -6.76 -7.18 12.79
CA ARG A 134 -6.71 -6.34 13.98
C ARG A 134 -7.50 -5.06 13.77
N LEU A 135 -8.36 -4.75 14.74
CA LEU A 135 -9.07 -3.48 14.83
C LEU A 135 -8.32 -2.55 15.78
N THR A 136 -7.85 -1.41 15.30
CA THR A 136 -7.14 -0.40 16.11
C THR A 136 -7.37 1.01 15.53
N LYS A 137 -6.82 2.05 16.15
CA LYS A 137 -6.84 3.40 15.57
C LYS A 137 -5.83 3.46 14.42
N CYS A 138 -6.27 3.26 13.18
CA CYS A 138 -5.40 3.19 12.02
C CYS A 138 -5.86 4.16 10.92
N HIS A 139 -4.97 5.08 10.53
CA HIS A 139 -5.18 5.96 9.37
C HIS A 139 -4.23 5.66 8.20
N ALA A 140 -3.23 4.80 8.41
CA ALA A 140 -2.26 4.43 7.39
C ALA A 140 -2.95 3.66 6.25
N LYS A 141 -2.52 3.92 5.01
CA LYS A 141 -2.89 3.09 3.84
C LYS A 141 -1.61 2.53 3.23
N VAL A 142 -1.34 1.30 3.61
CA VAL A 142 -0.17 0.54 3.19
C VAL A 142 -0.67 -0.77 2.63
N LEU A 143 -0.05 -1.25 1.56
CA LEU A 143 -0.27 -2.56 0.97
C LEU A 143 1.11 -3.17 0.70
N VAL A 144 1.37 -4.34 1.22
CA VAL A 144 2.59 -5.11 0.97
C VAL A 144 2.19 -6.43 0.35
N LEU A 145 2.83 -6.79 -0.76
CA LEU A 145 2.74 -8.10 -1.40
C LEU A 145 4.12 -8.75 -1.31
N LYS A 146 4.18 -9.98 -0.79
CA LYS A 146 5.43 -10.73 -0.65
C LYS A 146 5.25 -12.17 -1.13
N ASN A 147 6.17 -12.63 -1.95
CA ASN A 147 6.40 -14.04 -2.24
C ASN A 147 7.91 -14.34 -2.28
N SER A 148 8.30 -15.52 -2.79
CA SER A 148 9.71 -15.93 -2.87
C SER A 148 10.56 -15.06 -3.79
N GLU A 149 9.94 -14.40 -4.77
CA GLU A 149 10.65 -13.63 -5.79
C GLU A 149 10.45 -12.12 -5.62
N TRP A 150 9.23 -11.70 -5.30
CA TRP A 150 8.76 -10.31 -5.28
C TRP A 150 8.46 -9.83 -3.87
N GLN A 151 8.90 -8.62 -3.59
CA GLN A 151 8.41 -7.80 -2.50
C GLN A 151 7.97 -6.46 -3.09
N VAL A 152 6.69 -6.13 -2.96
CA VAL A 152 6.12 -4.89 -3.49
C VAL A 152 5.37 -4.18 -2.37
N THR A 153 5.71 -2.93 -2.11
CA THR A 153 5.03 -2.10 -1.12
C THR A 153 4.40 -0.90 -1.80
N VAL A 154 3.13 -0.65 -1.53
CA VAL A 154 2.39 0.54 -1.95
C VAL A 154 2.06 1.34 -0.70
N ILE A 155 2.48 2.60 -0.68
CA ILE A 155 2.10 3.56 0.35
C ILE A 155 1.38 4.71 -0.34
N GLY A 156 0.22 5.11 0.16
CA GLY A 156 -0.53 6.20 -0.46
C GLY A 156 -1.62 6.79 0.40
N SER A 157 -2.35 7.72 -0.19
CA SER A 157 -3.48 8.41 0.46
C SER A 157 -4.82 7.68 0.28
N ALA A 158 -4.92 6.81 -0.72
CA ALA A 158 -6.14 6.10 -1.09
C ALA A 158 -6.51 5.01 -0.06
N ASN A 159 -7.74 5.06 0.45
CA ASN A 159 -8.32 3.94 1.20
C ASN A 159 -8.60 2.76 0.27
N LEU A 160 -8.76 1.56 0.86
CA LEU A 160 -9.21 0.37 0.12
C LEU A 160 -10.73 0.43 -0.13
N SER A 161 -11.15 1.41 -0.93
CA SER A 161 -12.52 1.67 -1.35
C SER A 161 -12.55 2.20 -2.78
N LYS A 162 -13.75 2.38 -3.34
CA LYS A 162 -13.91 3.17 -4.57
C LYS A 162 -13.59 4.63 -4.28
N ASN A 163 -12.51 5.14 -4.87
CA ASN A 163 -12.06 6.51 -4.64
C ASN A 163 -12.17 7.33 -5.93
N PRO A 164 -13.13 8.26 -6.06
CA PRO A 164 -13.21 9.19 -7.19
C PRO A 164 -12.34 10.44 -6.99
N ARG A 165 -11.46 10.44 -5.99
CA ARG A 165 -10.68 11.62 -5.56
C ARG A 165 -9.28 11.58 -6.16
N LEU A 166 -8.63 12.74 -6.14
CA LEU A 166 -7.19 12.84 -6.33
C LEU A 166 -6.50 12.09 -5.18
N GLU A 167 -5.66 11.13 -5.54
CA GLU A 167 -4.86 10.34 -4.61
C GLU A 167 -3.42 10.28 -5.13
N ALA A 168 -2.48 10.19 -4.23
CA ALA A 168 -1.07 10.02 -4.55
C ALA A 168 -0.51 8.84 -3.77
N GLY A 169 0.55 8.26 -4.31
CA GLY A 169 1.26 7.19 -3.64
C GLY A 169 2.58 6.88 -4.32
N VAL A 170 3.21 5.84 -3.80
CA VAL A 170 4.50 5.35 -4.26
C VAL A 170 4.52 3.84 -4.16
N ILE A 171 5.10 3.22 -5.17
CA ILE A 171 5.36 1.79 -5.24
C ILE A 171 6.85 1.59 -5.01
N PHE A 172 7.19 0.73 -4.07
CA PHE A 172 8.53 0.26 -3.79
C PHE A 172 8.61 -1.21 -4.16
N THR A 173 9.70 -1.62 -4.77
CA THR A 173 9.95 -3.03 -5.10
C THR A 173 11.26 -3.52 -4.47
N ASP A 174 11.61 -2.96 -3.30
CA ASP A 174 12.78 -3.32 -2.51
C ASP A 174 12.38 -4.06 -1.22
N GLU A 175 13.26 -4.97 -0.79
CA GLU A 175 13.00 -5.83 0.35
C GLU A 175 12.95 -5.06 1.67
N LYS A 176 13.77 -4.01 1.84
CA LYS A 176 13.88 -3.29 3.11
C LYS A 176 12.58 -2.56 3.44
N THR A 177 12.00 -1.88 2.45
CA THR A 177 10.72 -1.20 2.60
C THR A 177 9.60 -2.18 2.90
N ALA A 178 9.57 -3.33 2.22
CA ALA A 178 8.58 -4.36 2.47
C ALA A 178 8.71 -4.94 3.87
N GLN A 179 9.92 -5.28 4.30
CA GLN A 179 10.16 -5.86 5.62
C GLN A 179 9.79 -4.88 6.74
N PHE A 180 10.20 -3.61 6.62
CA PHE A 180 9.80 -2.57 7.57
C PHE A 180 8.28 -2.51 7.74
N ASN A 181 7.53 -2.53 6.63
CA ASN A 181 6.08 -2.44 6.69
C ASN A 181 5.42 -3.70 7.24
N ILE A 182 5.94 -4.88 6.91
CA ILE A 182 5.47 -6.15 7.49
C ILE A 182 5.69 -6.15 9.00
N ASP A 183 6.88 -5.75 9.47
CA ASP A 183 7.26 -5.82 10.89
C ASP A 183 6.31 -5.03 11.79
N TRP A 184 6.01 -3.77 11.44
CA TRP A 184 5.11 -2.97 12.28
C TRP A 184 3.65 -3.43 12.18
N ILE A 185 3.23 -3.92 11.00
CA ILE A 185 1.87 -4.46 10.82
C ILE A 185 1.69 -5.71 11.67
N GLU A 186 2.59 -6.68 11.56
CA GLU A 186 2.53 -7.92 12.33
C GLU A 186 2.64 -7.66 13.83
N LYS A 187 3.53 -6.76 14.24
CA LYS A 187 3.66 -6.36 15.64
C LYS A 187 2.34 -5.85 16.23
N GLU A 188 1.57 -5.05 15.48
CA GLU A 188 0.28 -4.55 15.94
C GLU A 188 -0.83 -5.61 15.83
N ILE A 189 -0.80 -6.49 14.81
CA ILE A 189 -1.73 -7.62 14.68
C ILE A 189 -1.63 -8.55 15.88
N TYR A 190 -0.41 -8.91 16.29
CA TYR A 190 -0.15 -9.86 17.37
C TYR A 190 0.07 -9.20 18.75
N ARG A 191 -0.19 -7.88 18.85
CA ARG A 191 -0.08 -7.16 20.12
C ARG A 191 -1.08 -7.71 21.14
N LYS A 192 -0.59 -8.18 22.29
CA LYS A 192 -1.44 -8.57 23.42
C LYS A 192 -2.23 -7.36 23.92
N GLU A 193 -3.52 -7.56 24.22
CA GLU A 193 -4.35 -6.49 24.77
C GLU A 193 -3.83 -6.08 26.16
N GLY A 194 -3.57 -4.78 26.35
CA GLY A 194 -3.20 -4.20 27.65
C GLY A 194 -1.78 -3.64 27.81
N GLY A 195 -0.89 -3.74 26.80
CA GLY A 195 0.43 -3.11 26.87
C GLY A 195 0.41 -1.71 26.25
N LEU A 196 0.27 -0.66 27.06
CA LEU A 196 0.69 0.71 26.69
C LEU A 196 2.20 0.85 26.88
#